data_AF-A0A927TUQ5-F1
#
_entry.id   AF-A0A927TUQ5-F1
#
_cell.length_a   1.000
_cell.length_b   1.000
_cell.length_c   1.000
_cell.angle_alpha   90.00
_cell.angle_beta   90.00
_cell.angle_gamma   90.00
#
_symmetry.space_group_name_H-M   'P 1'
#
loop_
_entity.id
_entity.type
_entity.pdbx_description
1 polymer ?
#
loop_
_entity_poly.entity_id
_entity_poly.type
_entity_poly.pdbx_seq_one_letter_code
_entity_poly.pdbx_strand_id
1 'polypeptide(L)'
;MKHVKTDVLVPGMVVAMDYIGDNRQLIVPKGLVLTDKAIRRLEMYGIKTLHIEDPVGIDVEEVPEELELDTPNEELPEPAEDLLLGNTRDALLSALEGLEGFDAAQDAEPLEDLSGLTVEQQEEPSHFEKVQASPEFKVFKESFENNVSELKGHVNDIVEKNSPIDVDVMLSSTMSLLSDQTNSFGVFDMLHNMRQYDDMTYAHCMNVALICNVFAGWIGFTKEEAKLATACGMLHDVGKLKIDDAIIKKPGRLTESEFKQIKRHPIEGYKILQHQDISEHIKNAALMHHEKCDGSGYPFGLSGDKIDTFAKLVSIADVYDAMTSERVYRGALCPFTVIELFEKDGLEKYDILYVMTFLENVINTYIDNRVMLSNGKIGIIRWIDKQKLSRPMIQLADQSFLELSKHPELRIIKIL
;
A
#
# COMPACT_ATOMS: atom_id res chain seq x y z
N MET A 1 27.46 -33.47 8.86
CA MET A 1 26.33 -32.66 8.36
C MET A 1 25.72 -33.42 7.21
N LYS A 2 24.39 -33.46 7.10
CA LYS A 2 23.66 -34.22 6.09
C LYS A 2 22.86 -33.29 5.19
N HIS A 3 22.81 -33.59 3.89
CA HIS A 3 21.92 -32.90 2.94
C HIS A 3 20.61 -33.68 2.82
N VAL A 4 19.52 -33.10 3.30
CA VAL A 4 18.23 -33.79 3.43
C VAL A 4 17.12 -32.99 2.78
N LYS A 5 16.03 -33.67 2.42
CA LYS A 5 14.81 -33.01 1.94
C LYS A 5 14.10 -32.26 3.07
N THR A 6 13.34 -31.24 2.72
CA THR A 6 12.63 -30.42 3.73
C THR A 6 11.45 -31.15 4.39
N ASP A 7 10.89 -32.18 3.75
CA ASP A 7 9.78 -33.01 4.25
C ASP A 7 10.18 -33.94 5.42
N VAL A 8 11.48 -34.20 5.61
CA VAL A 8 12.00 -35.02 6.71
C VAL A 8 12.53 -34.19 7.89
N LEU A 9 12.41 -32.86 7.82
CA LEU A 9 12.85 -31.97 8.89
C LEU A 9 11.88 -32.02 10.08
N VAL A 10 12.43 -32.09 11.29
CA VAL A 10 11.66 -32.02 12.54
C VAL A 10 12.17 -30.90 13.45
N PRO A 11 11.31 -30.34 14.32
CA PRO A 11 11.74 -29.32 15.27
C PRO A 11 12.90 -29.80 16.15
N GLY A 12 13.88 -28.92 16.35
CA GLY A 12 15.11 -29.20 17.11
C GLY A 12 16.33 -29.52 16.25
N MET A 13 16.17 -29.82 14.96
CA MET A 13 17.29 -29.95 14.03
C MET A 13 17.98 -28.59 13.80
N VAL A 14 19.30 -28.59 13.58
CA VAL A 14 20.10 -27.38 13.41
C VAL A 14 20.61 -27.26 11.98
N VAL A 15 20.44 -26.08 11.37
CA VAL A 15 20.91 -25.79 10.02
C VAL A 15 22.44 -25.71 10.00
N ALA A 16 23.11 -26.54 9.19
CA ALA A 16 24.57 -26.63 9.14
C ALA A 16 25.23 -25.59 8.22
N MET A 17 24.50 -25.06 7.24
CA MET A 17 25.00 -24.08 6.27
C MET A 17 23.95 -23.02 5.95
N ASP A 18 24.42 -21.81 5.64
CA ASP A 18 23.55 -20.75 5.13
C ASP A 18 22.86 -21.20 3.85
N TYR A 19 21.55 -21.05 3.78
CA TYR A 19 20.79 -21.18 2.55
C TYR A 19 20.60 -19.80 1.95
N ILE A 20 21.27 -19.56 0.83
CA ILE A 20 21.27 -18.30 0.10
C ILE A 20 20.42 -18.52 -1.15
N GLY A 21 19.38 -17.71 -1.36
CA GLY A 21 18.55 -17.79 -2.55
C GLY A 21 19.25 -17.23 -3.79
N ASP A 22 18.64 -17.44 -4.95
CA ASP A 22 19.22 -17.08 -6.27
C ASP A 22 19.58 -15.59 -6.39
N ASN A 23 18.89 -14.72 -5.64
CA ASN A 23 19.16 -13.27 -5.55
C ASN A 23 20.26 -12.91 -4.53
N ARG A 24 21.09 -13.86 -4.10
CA ARG A 24 22.14 -13.73 -3.06
C ARG A 24 21.64 -13.26 -1.69
N GLN A 25 20.33 -13.35 -1.43
CA GLN A 25 19.75 -13.06 -0.13
C GLN A 25 19.90 -14.28 0.80
N LEU A 26 20.34 -14.04 2.04
CA LEU A 26 20.35 -15.08 3.07
C LEU A 26 18.91 -15.40 3.48
N ILE A 27 18.42 -16.60 3.17
CA ILE A 27 17.06 -17.05 3.48
C ILE A 27 17.05 -17.84 4.80
N VAL A 28 18.05 -18.70 5.01
CA VAL A 28 18.16 -19.51 6.23
C VAL A 28 19.58 -19.42 6.78
N PRO A 29 19.81 -18.86 7.98
CA PRO A 29 21.14 -18.78 8.55
C PRO A 29 21.60 -20.11 9.14
N LYS A 30 22.90 -20.39 9.03
CA LYS A 30 23.61 -21.45 9.74
C LYS A 30 23.43 -21.29 11.25
N GLY A 31 23.26 -22.41 11.95
CA GLY A 31 23.05 -22.47 13.39
C GLY A 31 21.59 -22.23 13.81
N LEU A 32 20.67 -21.99 12.85
CA LEU A 32 19.25 -21.89 13.15
C LEU A 32 18.73 -23.24 13.68
N VAL A 33 18.12 -23.20 14.86
CA VAL A 33 17.35 -24.35 15.38
C VAL A 33 15.96 -24.32 14.76
N LEU A 34 15.62 -25.36 14.02
CA LEU A 34 14.35 -25.48 13.33
C LEU A 34 13.21 -25.62 14.34
N THR A 35 12.17 -24.81 14.16
CA THR A 35 10.89 -24.89 14.88
C THR A 35 9.80 -25.31 13.88
N ASP A 36 8.63 -25.73 14.35
CA ASP A 36 7.49 -26.04 13.46
C ASP A 36 7.17 -24.88 12.51
N LYS A 37 7.29 -23.65 13.00
CA LYS A 37 7.09 -22.43 12.20
C LYS A 37 8.20 -22.22 11.16
N ALA A 38 9.44 -22.60 11.47
CA ALA A 38 10.55 -22.50 10.53
C ALA A 38 10.42 -23.54 9.41
N ILE A 39 10.06 -24.78 9.73
CA ILE A 39 9.90 -25.87 8.76
C ILE A 39 8.80 -25.53 7.75
N ARG A 40 7.63 -25.07 8.22
CA ARG A 40 6.54 -24.61 7.33
C ARG A 40 6.96 -23.46 6.42
N ARG A 41 7.81 -22.56 6.90
CA ARG A 41 8.35 -21.46 6.08
C ARG A 41 9.27 -21.98 4.97
N LEU A 42 10.09 -22.99 5.24
CA LEU A 42 10.95 -23.61 4.21
C LEU A 42 10.11 -24.20 3.07
N GLU A 43 9.01 -24.87 3.38
CA GLU A 43 8.06 -25.39 2.39
C GLU A 43 7.41 -24.26 1.58
N MET A 44 7.01 -23.16 2.23
CA MET A 44 6.44 -21.99 1.56
C MET A 44 7.44 -21.28 0.65
N TYR A 45 8.73 -21.25 1.02
CA TYR A 45 9.80 -20.71 0.17
C TYR A 45 10.20 -21.65 -0.97
N GLY A 46 9.54 -22.81 -1.13
CA GLY A 46 9.87 -23.79 -2.16
C GLY A 46 11.26 -24.42 -1.97
N ILE A 47 11.86 -24.29 -0.79
CA ILE A 47 13.17 -24.89 -0.49
C ILE A 47 12.96 -26.39 -0.36
N LYS A 48 13.54 -27.16 -1.28
CA LYS A 48 13.33 -28.61 -1.36
C LYS A 48 14.31 -29.41 -0.50
N THR A 49 15.49 -28.85 -0.22
CA THR A 49 16.57 -29.53 0.50
C THR A 49 17.36 -28.54 1.36
N LEU A 50 17.91 -29.01 2.48
CA LEU A 50 18.72 -28.21 3.40
C LEU A 50 19.89 -29.04 3.95
N HIS A 51 21.00 -28.38 4.31
CA HIS A 51 22.06 -29.01 5.08
C HIS A 51 21.79 -28.88 6.58
N ILE A 52 21.75 -30.00 7.30
CA ILE A 52 21.56 -30.05 8.76
C ILE A 52 22.77 -30.66 9.47
N GLU A 53 23.01 -30.25 10.71
CA GLU A 53 24.01 -30.89 11.57
C GLU A 53 23.58 -32.34 11.85
N ASP A 54 24.53 -33.27 11.99
CA ASP A 54 24.20 -34.71 12.16
C ASP A 54 23.26 -34.90 13.36
N PRO A 55 21.98 -35.25 13.13
CA PRO A 55 21.04 -35.39 14.22
C PRO A 55 21.40 -36.68 14.99
N VAL A 56 21.76 -36.53 16.26
CA VAL A 56 22.15 -37.68 17.10
C VAL A 56 20.98 -38.64 17.23
N GLY A 57 21.09 -39.84 16.65
CA GLY A 57 20.12 -40.93 16.79
C GLY A 57 18.97 -40.95 15.77
N ILE A 58 19.03 -40.14 14.69
CA ILE A 58 18.04 -40.15 13.61
C ILE A 58 18.74 -40.50 12.29
N ASP A 59 18.35 -41.62 11.68
CA ASP A 59 18.80 -41.99 10.34
C ASP A 59 17.90 -41.30 9.29
N VAL A 60 18.50 -40.46 8.46
CA VAL A 60 17.84 -39.69 7.40
C VAL A 60 18.61 -39.95 6.10
N GLU A 61 17.91 -40.29 5.01
CA GLU A 61 18.50 -40.53 3.68
C GLU A 61 19.01 -39.22 3.05
N GLU A 62 20.23 -39.24 2.52
CA GLU A 62 20.86 -38.11 1.84
C GLU A 62 20.45 -37.99 0.37
N VAL A 63 20.33 -36.74 -0.11
CA VAL A 63 20.07 -36.45 -1.53
C VAL A 63 21.40 -36.33 -2.29
N PRO A 64 21.58 -36.97 -3.45
CA PRO A 64 22.78 -36.78 -4.30
C PRO A 64 22.81 -35.38 -4.93
N GLU A 65 23.99 -34.74 -5.00
CA GLU A 65 24.19 -33.44 -5.68
C GLU A 65 24.11 -33.55 -7.22
N GLU A 66 23.35 -32.68 -7.89
CA GLU A 66 23.39 -32.47 -9.36
C GLU A 66 23.81 -31.03 -9.71
N LEU A 67 24.61 -30.89 -10.78
CA LEU A 67 25.33 -29.69 -11.25
C LEU A 67 24.46 -28.68 -12.06
N GLU A 68 24.74 -27.38 -11.89
CA GLU A 68 24.17 -26.21 -12.59
C GLU A 68 24.32 -26.22 -14.13
N LEU A 69 23.40 -25.56 -14.87
CA LEU A 69 23.70 -24.53 -15.89
C LEU A 69 22.45 -23.93 -16.60
N ASP A 70 22.60 -22.64 -16.92
CA ASP A 70 22.03 -21.80 -18.01
C ASP A 70 20.84 -20.85 -17.74
N THR A 71 21.12 -19.55 -17.91
CA THR A 71 20.18 -18.41 -17.89
C THR A 71 19.79 -18.01 -19.32
N PRO A 72 18.49 -17.80 -19.61
CA PRO A 72 18.08 -17.04 -20.79
C PRO A 72 17.47 -15.67 -20.42
N ASN A 73 17.84 -14.65 -21.20
CA ASN A 73 17.15 -13.37 -21.36
C ASN A 73 15.63 -13.58 -21.57
N GLU A 74 14.78 -13.02 -20.71
CA GLU A 74 13.32 -12.98 -20.93
C GLU A 74 12.88 -11.57 -21.34
N GLU A 75 12.34 -11.43 -22.56
CA GLU A 75 11.50 -10.29 -22.97
C GLU A 75 10.20 -10.30 -22.15
N LEU A 76 9.69 -9.11 -21.78
CA LEU A 76 8.41 -8.97 -21.08
C LEU A 76 7.28 -9.64 -21.89
N PRO A 77 6.42 -10.46 -21.25
CA PRO A 77 5.32 -11.11 -21.95
C PRO A 77 4.34 -10.08 -22.54
N GLU A 78 3.69 -10.42 -23.66
CA GLU A 78 2.63 -9.58 -24.20
C GLU A 78 1.47 -9.42 -23.21
N PRO A 79 0.75 -8.27 -23.20
CA PRO A 79 -0.38 -8.04 -22.32
C PRO A 79 -1.40 -9.18 -22.41
N ALA A 80 -1.84 -9.71 -21.27
CA ALA A 80 -2.76 -10.84 -21.26
C ALA A 80 -4.13 -10.41 -21.84
N GLU A 81 -4.44 -10.85 -23.07
CA GLU A 81 -5.75 -10.58 -23.70
C GLU A 81 -6.92 -11.26 -22.96
N ASP A 82 -6.66 -12.36 -22.23
CA ASP A 82 -7.68 -13.21 -21.61
C ASP A 82 -8.09 -12.79 -20.19
N LEU A 83 -7.36 -11.87 -19.56
CA LEU A 83 -7.78 -11.21 -18.30
C LEU A 83 -8.83 -10.10 -18.52
N LEU A 84 -9.27 -9.90 -19.77
CA LEU A 84 -10.26 -8.90 -20.17
C LEU A 84 -11.71 -9.43 -20.21
N LEU A 85 -11.93 -10.69 -19.86
CA LEU A 85 -13.26 -11.34 -19.89
C LEU A 85 -13.53 -12.11 -18.59
N GLY A 86 -13.85 -11.38 -17.54
CA GLY A 86 -14.37 -11.91 -16.27
C GLY A 86 -15.48 -10.99 -15.74
N ASN A 87 -16.61 -11.59 -15.37
CA ASN A 87 -17.91 -11.00 -14.99
C ASN A 87 -17.91 -9.60 -14.33
N THR A 88 -18.86 -8.78 -14.78
CA THR A 88 -19.34 -7.48 -14.25
C THR A 88 -19.23 -7.31 -12.73
N ARG A 89 -18.32 -6.45 -12.27
CA ARG A 89 -18.58 -5.54 -11.13
C ARG A 89 -17.58 -4.36 -11.15
N ASP A 90 -18.15 -3.16 -11.01
CA ASP A 90 -17.65 -1.79 -10.78
C ASP A 90 -16.21 -1.38 -11.16
N ALA A 91 -16.07 -0.29 -11.92
CA ALA A 91 -14.78 0.36 -12.16
C ALA A 91 -14.10 1.03 -10.93
N LEU A 92 -14.74 0.94 -9.77
CA LEU A 92 -14.14 1.20 -8.46
C LEU A 92 -13.27 0.02 -7.98
N LEU A 93 -13.49 -1.15 -8.57
CA LEU A 93 -12.82 -2.40 -8.26
C LEU A 93 -11.39 -2.50 -8.75
N SER A 94 -10.78 -1.62 -9.54
CA SER A 94 -9.32 -1.79 -9.76
C SER A 94 -8.49 -1.51 -8.49
N ALA A 95 -8.92 -0.55 -7.66
CA ALA A 95 -8.33 -0.27 -6.34
C ALA A 95 -8.93 -1.17 -5.23
N LEU A 96 -10.13 -1.72 -5.45
CA LEU A 96 -10.89 -2.56 -4.51
C LEU A 96 -10.91 -4.06 -4.90
N GLU A 97 -10.31 -4.49 -6.02
CA GLU A 97 -10.20 -5.89 -6.53
C GLU A 97 -9.31 -6.70 -5.58
N GLY A 98 -8.66 -6.02 -4.65
CA GLY A 98 -8.12 -6.58 -3.43
C GLY A 98 -9.14 -7.33 -2.59
N LEU A 99 -10.43 -6.99 -2.61
CA LEU A 99 -11.36 -7.39 -1.56
C LEU A 99 -12.70 -7.82 -2.17
N GLU A 100 -12.89 -9.12 -2.34
CA GLU A 100 -14.18 -9.65 -2.74
C GLU A 100 -15.21 -9.37 -1.62
N GLY A 101 -16.24 -8.56 -1.91
CA GLY A 101 -17.43 -8.43 -1.06
C GLY A 101 -17.75 -7.05 -0.48
N PHE A 102 -17.05 -5.97 -0.87
CA PHE A 102 -17.40 -4.62 -0.41
C PHE A 102 -18.25 -3.88 -1.45
N ASP A 103 -19.55 -3.75 -1.22
CA ASP A 103 -20.47 -2.93 -2.02
C ASP A 103 -20.70 -1.58 -1.33
N ALA A 104 -19.99 -0.54 -1.77
CA ALA A 104 -20.07 0.80 -1.16
C ALA A 104 -21.48 1.42 -1.16
N ALA A 105 -22.45 0.88 -1.92
CA ALA A 105 -23.84 1.32 -1.92
C ALA A 105 -24.77 0.46 -1.05
N GLN A 106 -24.38 -0.78 -0.71
CA GLN A 106 -25.14 -1.66 0.20
C GLN A 106 -24.54 -1.73 1.62
N ASP A 107 -23.22 -1.54 1.76
CA ASP A 107 -22.49 -1.63 3.03
C ASP A 107 -22.24 -0.25 3.68
N ALA A 108 -22.60 0.83 2.99
CA ALA A 108 -22.87 2.09 3.66
C ALA A 108 -24.21 1.93 4.38
N GLU A 109 -24.18 1.47 5.63
CA GLU A 109 -25.36 1.60 6.48
C GLU A 109 -25.80 3.07 6.43
N PRO A 110 -27.10 3.36 6.22
CA PRO A 110 -27.60 4.71 6.37
C PRO A 110 -27.10 5.24 7.71
N LEU A 111 -26.45 6.41 7.73
CA LEU A 111 -26.25 7.15 8.96
C LEU A 111 -27.63 7.22 9.63
N GLU A 112 -27.81 6.44 10.70
CA GLU A 112 -29.03 6.53 11.49
C GLU A 112 -29.22 8.00 11.86
N ASP A 113 -30.46 8.46 11.81
CA ASP A 113 -30.81 9.83 12.16
C ASP A 113 -30.40 10.10 13.62
N LEU A 114 -29.19 10.65 13.79
CA LEU A 114 -28.59 11.00 15.08
C LEU A 114 -29.26 12.22 15.73
N SER A 115 -30.36 12.75 15.16
CA SER A 115 -31.08 13.92 15.68
C SER A 115 -31.65 13.73 17.10
N GLY A 116 -31.63 12.50 17.64
CA GLY A 116 -32.12 12.17 18.99
C GLY A 116 -31.06 11.94 20.08
N LEU A 117 -29.76 11.92 19.76
CA LEU A 117 -28.72 11.64 20.77
C LEU A 117 -28.17 12.95 21.36
N THR A 118 -28.84 13.45 22.39
CA THR A 118 -28.28 14.52 23.24
C THR A 118 -27.14 13.96 24.07
N VAL A 119 -25.93 14.00 23.50
CA VAL A 119 -24.69 13.90 24.28
C VAL A 119 -24.46 15.27 24.90
N GLU A 120 -24.40 15.36 26.23
CA GLU A 120 -23.85 16.54 26.90
C GLU A 120 -22.37 16.66 26.51
N GLN A 121 -22.10 17.39 25.43
CA GLN A 121 -20.78 17.63 24.87
C GLN A 121 -20.09 18.74 25.67
N GLN A 122 -18.97 18.42 26.31
CA GLN A 122 -17.90 19.43 26.40
C GLN A 122 -17.35 19.58 24.98
N GLU A 123 -17.62 20.74 24.37
CA GLU A 123 -17.19 21.16 23.03
C GLU A 123 -15.68 21.39 22.96
N GLU A 124 -14.87 20.37 23.27
CA GLU A 124 -13.45 20.43 22.89
C GLU A 124 -13.33 20.13 21.39
N PRO A 125 -12.69 21.03 20.62
CA PRO A 125 -12.47 20.79 19.20
C PRO A 125 -11.70 19.48 19.04
N SER A 126 -12.16 18.72 18.06
CA SER A 126 -11.60 17.44 17.67
C SER A 126 -10.13 17.56 17.27
N HIS A 127 -9.37 16.46 17.25
CA HIS A 127 -7.96 16.53 16.84
C HIS A 127 -7.85 17.10 15.42
N PHE A 128 -8.78 16.67 14.56
CA PHE A 128 -8.93 17.17 13.21
C PHE A 128 -9.16 18.69 13.17
N GLU A 129 -10.12 19.23 13.92
CA GLU A 129 -10.39 20.68 13.95
C GLU A 129 -9.22 21.48 14.51
N LYS A 130 -8.49 20.93 15.49
CA LYS A 130 -7.28 21.55 16.05
C LYS A 130 -6.17 21.62 15.00
N VAL A 131 -5.95 20.55 14.23
CA VAL A 131 -4.97 20.54 13.13
C VAL A 131 -5.40 21.50 12.01
N GLN A 132 -6.65 21.46 11.56
CA GLN A 132 -7.10 22.38 10.49
C GLN A 132 -7.00 23.86 10.86
N ALA A 133 -7.18 24.18 12.15
CA ALA A 133 -7.05 25.54 12.65
C ALA A 133 -5.58 26.00 12.78
N SER A 134 -4.62 25.06 12.78
CA SER A 134 -3.22 25.34 13.07
C SER A 134 -2.56 26.20 11.97
N PRO A 135 -1.66 27.12 12.35
CA PRO A 135 -0.85 27.86 11.37
C PRO A 135 -0.04 26.92 10.46
N GLU A 136 0.48 25.84 11.01
CA GLU A 136 1.29 24.85 10.29
C GLU A 136 0.49 24.17 9.19
N PHE A 137 -0.75 23.78 9.47
CA PHE A 137 -1.63 23.18 8.47
C PHE A 137 -2.01 24.17 7.36
N LYS A 138 -2.25 25.44 7.70
CA LYS A 138 -2.57 26.48 6.70
C LYS A 138 -1.42 26.70 5.73
N VAL A 139 -0.19 26.79 6.25
CA VAL A 139 1.02 26.91 5.43
C VAL A 139 1.21 25.65 4.57
N PHE A 140 1.07 24.47 5.16
CA PHE A 140 1.14 23.21 4.42
C PHE A 140 0.11 23.15 3.30
N LYS A 141 -1.15 23.50 3.59
CA LYS A 141 -2.24 23.52 2.62
C LYS A 141 -1.92 24.43 1.44
N GLU A 142 -1.52 25.67 1.70
CA GLU A 142 -1.15 26.62 0.65
C GLU A 142 0.02 26.10 -0.20
N SER A 143 1.08 25.60 0.44
CA SER A 143 2.22 25.01 -0.28
C SER A 143 1.82 23.78 -1.08
N PHE A 144 0.94 22.92 -0.56
CA PHE A 144 0.43 21.74 -1.25
C PHE A 144 -0.38 22.13 -2.49
N GLU A 145 -1.29 23.09 -2.38
CA GLU A 145 -2.12 23.55 -3.50
C GLU A 145 -1.26 24.14 -4.63
N ASN A 146 -0.22 24.90 -4.27
CA ASN A 146 0.75 25.44 -5.23
C ASN A 146 1.54 24.32 -5.92
N ASN A 147 2.00 23.34 -5.15
CA ASN A 147 2.72 22.15 -5.64
C ASN A 147 1.87 21.33 -6.62
N VAL A 148 0.58 21.13 -6.34
CA VAL A 148 -0.33 20.42 -7.23
C VAL A 148 -0.51 21.17 -8.55
N SER A 149 -0.62 22.51 -8.50
CA SER A 149 -0.69 23.35 -9.69
C SER A 149 0.59 23.28 -10.54
N GLU A 150 1.76 23.30 -9.90
CA GLU A 150 3.06 23.14 -10.57
C GLU A 150 3.19 21.75 -11.22
N LEU A 151 2.87 20.69 -10.46
CA LEU A 151 2.86 19.32 -10.96
C LEU A 151 1.96 19.18 -12.19
N LYS A 152 0.76 19.75 -12.14
CA LYS A 152 -0.17 19.77 -13.27
C LYS A 152 0.46 20.41 -14.51
N GLY A 153 1.14 21.54 -14.35
CA GLY A 153 1.86 22.20 -15.44
C GLY A 153 2.93 21.29 -16.06
N HIS A 154 3.80 20.73 -15.23
CA HIS A 154 4.88 19.85 -15.68
C HIS A 154 4.35 18.59 -16.38
N VAL A 155 3.37 17.91 -15.78
CA VAL A 155 2.79 16.68 -16.33
C VAL A 155 2.08 16.92 -17.66
N ASN A 156 1.33 18.02 -17.79
CA ASN A 156 0.71 18.37 -19.08
C ASN A 156 1.76 18.65 -20.15
N ASP A 157 2.83 19.38 -19.82
CA ASP A 157 3.92 19.65 -20.76
C ASP A 157 4.64 18.37 -21.20
N ILE A 158 4.84 17.40 -20.30
CA ILE A 158 5.37 16.08 -20.65
C ILE A 158 4.46 15.38 -21.66
N VAL A 159 3.14 15.38 -21.42
CA VAL A 159 2.18 14.62 -22.22
C VAL A 159 1.85 15.26 -23.57
N GLU A 160 1.78 16.59 -23.62
CA GLU A 160 1.39 17.38 -24.80
C GLU A 160 2.58 17.78 -25.67
N LYS A 161 3.73 18.09 -25.05
CA LYS A 161 4.90 18.64 -25.74
C LYS A 161 6.09 17.69 -25.75
N ASN A 162 6.00 16.55 -25.07
CA ASN A 162 7.13 15.63 -24.85
C ASN A 162 8.32 16.35 -24.20
N SER A 163 8.04 17.27 -23.26
CA SER A 163 9.07 17.98 -22.51
C SER A 163 9.97 17.00 -21.75
N PRO A 164 11.29 17.27 -21.66
CA PRO A 164 12.19 16.43 -20.88
C PRO A 164 11.81 16.47 -19.40
N ILE A 165 11.88 15.32 -18.74
CA ILE A 165 11.62 15.19 -17.31
C ILE A 165 12.89 15.50 -16.53
N ASP A 166 12.84 16.53 -15.70
CA ASP A 166 13.83 16.78 -14.66
C ASP A 166 13.22 16.41 -13.30
N VAL A 167 13.58 15.22 -12.81
CA VAL A 167 13.07 14.68 -11.54
C VAL A 167 13.44 15.58 -10.36
N ASP A 168 14.61 16.22 -10.39
CA ASP A 168 15.06 17.07 -9.28
C ASP A 168 14.23 18.34 -9.20
N VAL A 169 13.94 18.95 -10.35
CA VAL A 169 13.05 20.11 -10.43
C VAL A 169 11.65 19.75 -9.96
N MET A 170 11.06 18.67 -10.50
CA MET A 170 9.70 18.26 -10.15
C MET A 170 9.55 17.90 -8.66
N LEU A 171 10.57 17.29 -8.05
CA LEU A 171 10.52 16.88 -6.65
C LEU A 171 10.91 18.00 -5.68
N SER A 172 11.59 19.06 -6.11
CA SER A 172 12.13 20.09 -5.21
C SER A 172 11.04 20.70 -4.31
N SER A 173 9.90 21.09 -4.90
CA SER A 173 8.76 21.65 -4.20
C SER A 173 8.00 20.62 -3.35
N THR A 174 7.99 19.34 -3.75
CA THR A 174 7.38 18.25 -2.96
C THR A 174 8.23 17.88 -1.75
N MET A 175 9.55 17.89 -1.90
CA MET A 175 10.48 17.59 -0.83
C MET A 175 10.52 18.69 0.23
N SER A 176 10.25 19.95 -0.14
CA SER A 176 10.13 21.03 0.84
C SER A 176 8.91 20.84 1.77
N LEU A 177 7.79 20.31 1.24
CA LEU A 177 6.63 19.93 2.07
C LEU A 177 7.01 18.91 3.14
N LEU A 178 7.94 18.01 2.85
CA LEU A 178 8.42 16.98 3.79
C LEU A 178 9.46 17.54 4.77
N SER A 179 10.34 18.44 4.34
CA SER A 179 11.37 19.03 5.22
C SER A 179 10.80 19.98 6.27
N ASP A 180 9.67 20.61 5.96
CA ASP A 180 8.98 21.51 6.88
C ASP A 180 8.18 20.74 7.95
N GLN A 181 8.02 19.42 7.77
CA GLN A 181 7.41 18.53 8.76
C GLN A 181 8.48 17.82 9.59
N THR A 182 8.34 17.91 10.92
CA THR A 182 9.35 17.39 11.85
C THR A 182 9.28 15.86 12.03
N ASN A 183 8.25 15.17 11.51
CA ASN A 183 8.13 13.71 11.54
C ASN A 183 7.17 13.16 10.46
N SER A 184 7.25 11.84 10.20
CA SER A 184 6.35 11.10 9.31
C SER A 184 4.88 11.16 9.74
N PHE A 185 4.64 11.33 11.05
CA PHE A 185 3.31 11.40 11.66
C PHE A 185 2.55 12.64 11.20
N GLY A 186 3.23 13.79 11.09
CA GLY A 186 2.64 15.05 10.63
C GLY A 186 2.19 15.00 9.17
N VAL A 187 2.87 14.26 8.30
CA VAL A 187 2.50 14.17 6.87
C VAL A 187 1.16 13.46 6.71
N PHE A 188 0.97 12.28 7.34
CA PHE A 188 -0.31 11.56 7.26
C PHE A 188 -1.46 12.34 7.89
N ASP A 189 -1.21 13.03 9.02
CA ASP A 189 -2.20 13.90 9.62
C ASP A 189 -2.59 15.05 8.68
N MET A 190 -1.62 15.72 8.05
CA MET A 190 -1.90 16.82 7.12
C MET A 190 -2.65 16.34 5.87
N LEU A 191 -2.22 15.23 5.25
CA LEU A 191 -2.91 14.64 4.11
C LEU A 191 -4.36 14.27 4.44
N HIS A 192 -4.57 13.69 5.63
CA HIS A 192 -5.91 13.36 6.11
C HIS A 192 -6.83 14.58 6.25
N ASN A 193 -6.27 15.78 6.40
CA ASN A 193 -7.00 17.03 6.54
C ASN A 193 -7.23 17.78 5.20
N MET A 194 -6.67 17.30 4.07
CA MET A 194 -6.70 17.96 2.75
C MET A 194 -7.86 17.53 1.83
N ARG A 195 -8.91 16.88 2.34
CA ARG A 195 -9.90 16.10 1.55
C ARG A 195 -10.83 16.86 0.59
N GLN A 196 -10.73 18.18 0.47
CA GLN A 196 -11.59 18.97 -0.41
C GLN A 196 -10.76 19.71 -1.46
N TYR A 197 -10.33 19.01 -2.51
CA TYR A 197 -9.58 19.60 -3.62
C TYR A 197 -10.19 19.22 -4.98
N ASP A 198 -10.32 20.20 -5.87
CA ASP A 198 -11.04 20.07 -7.14
C ASP A 198 -10.28 19.24 -8.19
N ASP A 199 -8.95 19.20 -8.12
CA ASP A 199 -8.12 18.45 -9.07
C ASP A 199 -7.64 17.12 -8.50
N MET A 200 -8.60 16.20 -8.38
CA MET A 200 -8.44 14.90 -7.72
C MET A 200 -7.27 14.09 -8.25
N THR A 201 -6.95 14.14 -9.55
CA THR A 201 -5.88 13.32 -10.14
C THR A 201 -4.50 13.80 -9.71
N TYR A 202 -4.18 15.09 -9.84
CA TYR A 202 -2.85 15.58 -9.47
C TYR A 202 -2.67 15.67 -7.96
N ALA A 203 -3.73 15.96 -7.20
CA ALA A 203 -3.70 15.86 -5.75
C ALA A 203 -3.44 14.42 -5.29
N HIS A 204 -4.07 13.43 -5.94
CA HIS A 204 -3.79 12.01 -5.69
C HIS A 204 -2.33 11.66 -5.99
N CYS A 205 -1.80 12.03 -7.16
CA CYS A 205 -0.38 11.81 -7.47
C CYS A 205 0.56 12.44 -6.42
N MET A 206 0.24 13.65 -5.95
CA MET A 206 1.00 14.32 -4.90
C MET A 206 0.92 13.58 -3.57
N ASN A 207 -0.28 13.14 -3.15
CA ASN A 207 -0.46 12.36 -1.94
C ASN A 207 0.33 11.05 -2.00
N VAL A 208 0.20 10.31 -3.11
CA VAL A 208 0.91 9.05 -3.32
C VAL A 208 2.42 9.29 -3.29
N ALA A 209 2.93 10.37 -3.89
CA ALA A 209 4.35 10.73 -3.82
C ALA A 209 4.83 10.95 -2.37
N LEU A 210 4.08 11.73 -1.59
CA LEU A 210 4.40 12.02 -0.18
C LEU A 210 4.34 10.75 0.69
N ILE A 211 3.31 9.92 0.49
CA ILE A 211 3.17 8.62 1.15
C ILE A 211 4.34 7.71 0.79
N CYS A 212 4.72 7.64 -0.49
CA CYS A 212 5.84 6.81 -0.94
C CYS A 212 7.17 7.22 -0.31
N ASN A 213 7.41 8.52 -0.13
CA ASN A 213 8.61 9.01 0.54
C ASN A 213 8.70 8.52 1.99
N VAL A 214 7.61 8.73 2.75
CA VAL A 214 7.53 8.33 4.15
C VAL A 214 7.65 6.80 4.28
N PHE A 215 6.95 6.08 3.40
CA PHE A 215 6.96 4.62 3.38
C PHE A 215 8.34 4.05 3.04
N ALA A 216 9.06 4.64 2.08
CA ALA A 216 10.45 4.29 1.77
C ALA A 216 11.35 4.41 3.01
N GLY A 217 11.17 5.46 3.81
CA GLY A 217 11.88 5.61 5.09
C GLY A 217 11.60 4.47 6.08
N TRP A 218 10.34 4.01 6.18
CA TRP A 218 9.96 2.92 7.08
C TRP A 218 10.54 1.56 6.70
N ILE A 219 10.67 1.27 5.41
CA ILE A 219 11.29 0.02 4.93
C ILE A 219 12.82 0.07 4.91
N GLY A 220 13.42 1.21 5.28
CA GLY A 220 14.86 1.37 5.42
C GLY A 220 15.60 1.80 4.15
N PHE A 221 14.90 2.38 3.17
CA PHE A 221 15.53 2.94 1.98
C PHE A 221 16.41 4.14 2.33
N THR A 222 17.47 4.32 1.55
CA THR A 222 18.32 5.51 1.59
C THR A 222 17.55 6.75 1.16
N LYS A 223 18.13 7.94 1.39
CA LYS A 223 17.52 9.21 0.96
C LYS A 223 17.31 9.28 -0.56
N GLU A 224 18.26 8.75 -1.33
CA GLU A 224 18.17 8.72 -2.79
C GLU A 224 17.08 7.74 -3.26
N GLU A 225 16.97 6.58 -2.62
CA GLU A 225 15.87 5.63 -2.89
C GLU A 225 14.51 6.20 -2.47
N ALA A 226 14.42 6.92 -1.34
CA ALA A 226 13.19 7.59 -0.95
C ALA A 226 12.78 8.68 -1.96
N LYS A 227 13.76 9.44 -2.48
CA LYS A 227 13.55 10.39 -3.58
C LYS A 227 13.06 9.69 -4.85
N LEU A 228 13.66 8.56 -5.21
CA LEU A 228 13.22 7.75 -6.33
C LEU A 228 11.79 7.20 -6.12
N ALA A 229 11.45 6.72 -4.92
CA ALA A 229 10.09 6.29 -4.57
C ALA A 229 9.07 7.44 -4.68
N THR A 230 9.49 8.65 -4.29
CA THR A 230 8.66 9.87 -4.44
C THR A 230 8.36 10.14 -5.92
N ALA A 231 9.38 10.06 -6.80
CA ALA A 231 9.19 10.23 -8.24
C ALA A 231 8.29 9.14 -8.84
N CYS A 232 8.46 7.89 -8.39
CA CYS A 232 7.61 6.76 -8.80
C CYS A 232 6.14 7.04 -8.45
N GLY A 233 5.87 7.44 -7.22
CA GLY A 233 4.51 7.81 -6.77
C GLY A 233 3.95 9.03 -7.49
N MET A 234 4.78 10.02 -7.83
CA MET A 234 4.34 11.23 -8.52
C MET A 234 3.90 10.95 -9.97
N LEU A 235 4.57 10.03 -10.66
CA LEU A 235 4.39 9.77 -12.10
C LEU A 235 3.63 8.48 -12.41
N HIS A 236 3.25 7.67 -11.42
CA HIS A 236 2.61 6.37 -11.62
C HIS A 236 1.38 6.44 -12.55
N ASP A 237 0.62 7.52 -12.41
CA ASP A 237 -0.68 7.72 -13.05
C ASP A 237 -0.63 8.60 -14.31
N VAL A 238 0.57 8.94 -14.81
CA VAL A 238 0.74 9.87 -15.94
C VAL A 238 -0.01 9.42 -17.21
N GLY A 239 -0.24 8.12 -17.36
CA GLY A 239 -1.02 7.58 -18.47
C GLY A 239 -2.51 7.93 -18.44
N LYS A 240 -3.07 8.35 -17.30
CA LYS A 240 -4.48 8.78 -17.21
C LYS A 240 -4.78 9.98 -18.11
N LEU A 241 -3.78 10.80 -18.42
CA LEU A 241 -3.92 11.93 -19.36
C LEU A 241 -4.13 11.51 -20.82
N LYS A 242 -3.95 10.22 -21.15
CA LYS A 242 -4.30 9.67 -22.47
C LYS A 242 -5.71 9.06 -22.52
N ILE A 243 -6.43 9.08 -21.40
CA ILE A 243 -7.81 8.59 -21.30
C ILE A 243 -8.76 9.78 -21.43
N ASP A 244 -9.93 9.56 -22.03
CA ASP A 244 -10.94 10.60 -22.19
C ASP A 244 -11.37 11.17 -20.82
N ASP A 245 -11.30 12.49 -20.70
CA ASP A 245 -11.68 13.27 -19.52
C ASP A 245 -13.13 12.98 -19.07
N ALA A 246 -14.04 12.70 -20.01
CA ALA A 246 -15.42 12.34 -19.72
C ALA A 246 -15.54 10.99 -18.99
N ILE A 247 -14.57 10.08 -19.19
CA ILE A 247 -14.48 8.81 -18.48
C ILE A 247 -13.86 9.03 -17.09
N ILE A 248 -12.73 9.75 -17.03
CA ILE A 248 -12.01 10.01 -15.78
C ILE A 248 -12.86 10.80 -14.78
N LYS A 249 -13.62 11.80 -15.26
CA LYS A 249 -14.43 12.69 -14.42
C LYS A 249 -15.89 12.25 -14.30
N LYS A 250 -16.24 11.04 -14.75
CA LYS A 250 -17.62 10.56 -14.77
C LYS A 250 -18.20 10.49 -13.35
N PRO A 251 -19.31 11.19 -13.04
CA PRO A 251 -19.95 11.10 -11.73
C PRO A 251 -20.81 9.82 -11.69
N GLY A 252 -20.18 8.67 -11.46
CA GLY A 252 -20.87 7.39 -11.32
C GLY A 252 -20.05 6.17 -11.75
N ARG A 253 -20.72 5.01 -11.78
CA ARG A 253 -20.10 3.75 -12.21
C ARG A 253 -19.71 3.82 -13.69
N LEU A 254 -18.51 3.35 -14.02
CA LEU A 254 -18.12 3.16 -15.41
C LEU A 254 -18.70 1.86 -15.94
N THR A 255 -18.97 1.86 -17.24
CA THR A 255 -19.27 0.66 -18.03
C THR A 255 -18.01 -0.20 -18.18
N GLU A 256 -18.17 -1.47 -18.54
CA GLU A 256 -17.04 -2.36 -18.81
C GLU A 256 -16.09 -1.80 -19.88
N SER A 257 -16.64 -1.16 -20.92
CA SER A 257 -15.84 -0.57 -22.00
C SER A 257 -15.04 0.65 -21.55
N GLU A 258 -15.61 1.47 -20.68
CA GLU A 258 -14.92 2.61 -20.07
C GLU A 258 -13.83 2.10 -19.10
N PHE A 259 -14.12 1.05 -18.34
CA PHE A 259 -13.15 0.45 -17.44
C PHE A 259 -11.96 -0.18 -18.18
N LYS A 260 -12.21 -0.89 -19.27
CA LYS A 260 -11.15 -1.40 -20.15
C LYS A 260 -10.25 -0.29 -20.69
N GLN A 261 -10.80 0.90 -20.93
CA GLN A 261 -9.99 2.06 -21.33
C GLN A 261 -9.12 2.54 -20.15
N ILE A 262 -9.67 2.64 -18.94
CA ILE A 262 -8.87 3.00 -17.76
C ILE A 262 -7.74 1.99 -17.52
N LYS A 263 -7.99 0.68 -17.62
CA LYS A 263 -6.96 -0.37 -17.42
C LYS A 263 -5.76 -0.26 -18.39
N ARG A 264 -5.84 0.58 -19.43
CA ARG A 264 -4.72 0.86 -20.34
C ARG A 264 -3.77 1.94 -19.85
N HIS A 265 -4.13 2.74 -18.85
CA HIS A 265 -3.29 3.85 -18.40
C HIS A 265 -1.88 3.42 -17.93
N PRO A 266 -1.62 2.22 -17.36
CA PRO A 266 -0.25 1.86 -17.00
C PRO A 266 0.64 1.72 -18.23
N ILE A 267 0.09 1.09 -19.28
CA ILE A 267 0.77 0.93 -20.58
C ILE A 267 0.98 2.30 -21.24
N GLU A 268 -0.04 3.16 -21.25
CA GLU A 268 0.09 4.50 -21.83
C GLU A 268 1.08 5.36 -21.03
N GLY A 269 1.13 5.19 -19.70
CA GLY A 269 2.10 5.84 -18.82
C GLY A 269 3.52 5.42 -19.15
N TYR A 270 3.77 4.12 -19.28
CA TYR A 270 5.09 3.62 -19.72
C TYR A 270 5.49 4.19 -21.07
N LYS A 271 4.60 4.22 -22.07
CA LYS A 271 4.89 4.78 -23.40
C LYS A 271 5.27 6.26 -23.37
N ILE A 272 4.67 7.06 -22.47
CA ILE A 272 5.04 8.46 -22.28
C ILE A 272 6.46 8.57 -21.71
N LEU A 273 6.81 7.68 -20.77
CA LEU A 273 8.05 7.74 -20.01
C LEU A 273 9.23 6.98 -20.65
N GLN A 274 8.98 6.02 -21.55
CA GLN A 274 10.01 5.08 -22.04
C GLN A 274 11.21 5.75 -22.71
N HIS A 275 10.99 6.91 -23.35
CA HIS A 275 12.02 7.67 -24.06
C HIS A 275 12.64 8.80 -23.22
N GLN A 276 12.18 8.97 -21.97
CA GLN A 276 12.71 9.97 -21.05
C GLN A 276 13.99 9.44 -20.38
N ASP A 277 14.95 10.33 -20.16
CA ASP A 277 16.21 10.03 -19.47
C ASP A 277 16.00 10.04 -17.96
N ILE A 278 15.24 9.06 -17.48
CA ILE A 278 14.88 8.86 -16.08
C ILE A 278 15.07 7.40 -15.69
N SER A 279 15.12 7.15 -14.39
CA SER A 279 15.25 5.79 -13.83
C SER A 279 14.19 4.84 -14.38
N GLU A 280 14.62 3.62 -14.73
CA GLU A 280 13.70 2.57 -15.19
C GLU A 280 12.65 2.22 -14.13
N HIS A 281 12.99 2.34 -12.84
CA HIS A 281 12.04 2.16 -11.74
C HIS A 281 10.83 3.09 -11.83
N ILE A 282 11.00 4.33 -12.32
CA ILE A 282 9.89 5.28 -12.49
C ILE A 282 8.96 4.81 -13.61
N LYS A 283 9.55 4.32 -14.71
CA LYS A 283 8.79 3.79 -15.85
C LYS A 283 8.05 2.51 -15.44
N ASN A 284 8.73 1.61 -14.75
CA ASN A 284 8.16 0.38 -14.21
C ASN A 284 7.05 0.65 -13.19
N ALA A 285 7.20 1.65 -12.32
CA ALA A 285 6.13 2.05 -11.41
C ALA A 285 4.87 2.48 -12.17
N ALA A 286 5.00 3.30 -13.21
CA ALA A 286 3.87 3.66 -14.05
C ALA A 286 3.23 2.43 -14.73
N LEU A 287 4.04 1.46 -15.15
CA LEU A 287 3.56 0.24 -15.83
C LEU A 287 2.93 -0.80 -14.89
N MET A 288 3.49 -0.98 -13.69
CA MET A 288 3.27 -2.16 -12.84
C MET A 288 2.61 -1.86 -11.50
N HIS A 289 2.28 -0.60 -11.16
CA HIS A 289 1.68 -0.28 -9.85
C HIS A 289 0.32 -0.95 -9.59
N HIS A 290 -0.34 -1.49 -10.62
CA HIS A 290 -1.55 -2.31 -10.50
C HIS A 290 -1.32 -3.82 -10.53
N GLU A 291 -0.08 -4.27 -10.70
CA GLU A 291 0.28 -5.67 -10.52
C GLU A 291 0.16 -6.08 -9.05
N LYS A 292 -0.18 -7.35 -8.81
CA LYS A 292 -0.35 -7.93 -7.46
C LYS A 292 0.51 -9.17 -7.34
N CYS A 293 1.10 -9.40 -6.17
CA CYS A 293 2.10 -10.46 -6.00
C CYS A 293 1.55 -11.88 -6.23
N ASP A 294 0.23 -12.07 -6.13
CA ASP A 294 -0.50 -13.30 -6.44
C ASP A 294 -0.82 -13.47 -7.94
N GLY A 295 -0.47 -12.50 -8.79
CA GLY A 295 -0.76 -12.49 -10.23
C GLY A 295 -2.17 -12.02 -10.58
N SER A 296 -3.00 -11.58 -9.62
CA SER A 296 -4.35 -11.10 -9.90
C SER A 296 -4.39 -9.68 -10.50
N GLY A 297 -3.23 -9.04 -10.65
CA GLY A 297 -3.09 -7.67 -11.11
C GLY A 297 -3.13 -7.50 -12.62
N TYR A 298 -2.86 -6.28 -13.08
CA TYR A 298 -2.82 -5.91 -14.49
C TYR A 298 -1.71 -4.87 -14.73
N PRO A 299 -1.21 -4.70 -15.97
CA PRO A 299 -1.74 -5.23 -17.24
C PRO A 299 -1.28 -6.64 -17.65
N PHE A 300 -0.26 -7.22 -17.03
CA PHE A 300 0.33 -8.50 -17.42
C PHE A 300 0.01 -9.65 -16.46
N GLY A 301 -0.43 -9.38 -15.24
CA GLY A 301 -0.70 -10.42 -14.24
C GLY A 301 0.60 -11.00 -13.67
N LEU A 302 1.56 -10.12 -13.37
CA LEU A 302 2.90 -10.50 -12.89
C LEU A 302 2.84 -11.04 -11.46
N SER A 303 3.64 -12.07 -11.18
CA SER A 303 3.87 -12.57 -9.81
C SER A 303 4.94 -11.74 -9.08
N GLY A 304 4.94 -11.80 -7.75
CA GLY A 304 5.70 -10.89 -6.90
C GLY A 304 7.19 -10.69 -7.22
N ASP A 305 7.90 -11.69 -7.71
CA ASP A 305 9.31 -11.60 -8.12
C ASP A 305 9.54 -10.79 -9.41
N LYS A 306 8.52 -10.71 -10.26
CA LYS A 306 8.54 -10.00 -11.55
C LYS A 306 8.08 -8.54 -11.45
N ILE A 307 7.57 -8.13 -10.29
CA ILE A 307 7.11 -6.77 -10.03
C ILE A 307 8.25 -5.93 -9.47
N ASP A 308 8.51 -4.79 -10.10
CA ASP A 308 9.51 -3.82 -9.64
C ASP A 308 9.30 -3.43 -8.16
N THR A 309 10.39 -3.38 -7.41
CA THR A 309 10.39 -3.06 -5.99
C THR A 309 9.69 -1.73 -5.66
N PHE A 310 9.88 -0.69 -6.50
CA PHE A 310 9.21 0.59 -6.31
C PHE A 310 7.73 0.52 -6.75
N ALA A 311 7.40 -0.30 -7.74
CA ALA A 311 6.00 -0.52 -8.13
C ALA A 311 5.19 -1.21 -7.01
N LYS A 312 5.78 -2.16 -6.28
CA LYS A 312 5.15 -2.77 -5.07
C LYS A 312 4.83 -1.72 -4.01
N LEU A 313 5.78 -0.82 -3.76
CA LEU A 313 5.63 0.28 -2.80
C LEU A 313 4.51 1.23 -3.23
N VAL A 314 4.53 1.67 -4.50
CA VAL A 314 3.51 2.55 -5.08
C VAL A 314 2.13 1.89 -5.05
N SER A 315 2.02 0.59 -5.34
CA SER A 315 0.74 -0.14 -5.34
C SER A 315 0.01 -0.05 -3.99
N ILE A 316 0.75 -0.17 -2.89
CA ILE A 316 0.18 -0.07 -1.53
C ILE A 316 -0.20 1.38 -1.22
N ALA A 317 0.67 2.33 -1.55
CA ALA A 317 0.45 3.76 -1.32
C ALA A 317 -0.77 4.30 -2.11
N ASP A 318 -0.88 3.93 -3.39
CA ASP A 318 -2.00 4.25 -4.28
C ASP A 318 -3.32 3.73 -3.70
N VAL A 319 -3.39 2.44 -3.39
CA VAL A 319 -4.62 1.83 -2.85
C VAL A 319 -5.03 2.47 -1.52
N TYR A 320 -4.07 2.74 -0.64
CA TYR A 320 -4.35 3.39 0.64
C TYR A 320 -4.91 4.81 0.44
N ASP A 321 -4.26 5.65 -0.38
CA ASP A 321 -4.75 7.00 -0.66
C ASP A 321 -6.12 6.95 -1.35
N ALA A 322 -6.28 6.10 -2.37
CA ALA A 322 -7.53 5.93 -3.08
C ALA A 322 -8.72 5.58 -2.16
N MET A 323 -8.47 4.79 -1.11
CA MET A 323 -9.49 4.38 -0.13
C MET A 323 -9.75 5.42 0.95
N THR A 324 -8.74 6.20 1.37
CA THR A 324 -8.83 7.16 2.48
C THR A 324 -9.11 8.60 2.04
N SER A 325 -8.95 8.91 0.76
CA SER A 325 -9.33 10.19 0.16
C SER A 325 -10.84 10.27 -0.14
N GLU A 326 -11.39 11.47 -0.02
CA GLU A 326 -12.78 11.76 -0.44
C GLU A 326 -12.82 11.81 -1.97
N ARG A 327 -13.84 11.22 -2.60
CA ARG A 327 -14.02 11.23 -4.06
C ARG A 327 -15.39 11.80 -4.41
N VAL A 328 -15.52 12.34 -5.61
CA VAL A 328 -16.74 12.98 -6.15
C VAL A 328 -18.02 12.14 -5.92
N TYR A 329 -17.90 10.82 -5.90
CA TYR A 329 -19.00 9.86 -5.77
C TYR A 329 -19.00 9.06 -4.45
N ARG A 330 -18.02 9.25 -3.55
CA ARG A 330 -17.93 8.49 -2.29
C ARG A 330 -17.13 9.25 -1.23
N GLY A 331 -17.65 9.28 0.00
CA GLY A 331 -16.87 9.73 1.16
C GLY A 331 -15.60 8.90 1.39
N ALA A 332 -14.65 9.48 2.12
CA ALA A 332 -13.45 8.77 2.57
C ALA A 332 -13.78 7.60 3.52
N LEU A 333 -13.09 6.46 3.39
CA LEU A 333 -13.18 5.41 4.41
C LEU A 333 -12.41 5.80 5.67
N CYS A 334 -12.86 5.27 6.80
CA CYS A 334 -12.05 5.29 8.01
C CYS A 334 -10.75 4.49 7.77
N PRO A 335 -9.57 5.01 8.12
CA PRO A 335 -8.30 4.27 8.00
C PRO A 335 -8.33 2.88 8.64
N PHE A 336 -9.05 2.71 9.77
CA PHE A 336 -9.22 1.40 10.42
C PHE A 336 -9.98 0.39 9.54
N THR A 337 -10.95 0.86 8.73
CA THR A 337 -11.61 0.03 7.74
C THR A 337 -10.65 -0.39 6.64
N VAL A 338 -9.84 0.55 6.13
CA VAL A 338 -8.82 0.28 5.11
C VAL A 338 -7.80 -0.75 5.61
N ILE A 339 -7.36 -0.63 6.86
CA ILE A 339 -6.44 -1.58 7.49
C ILE A 339 -7.09 -2.96 7.64
N GLU A 340 -8.34 -3.04 8.10
CA GLU A 340 -9.07 -4.32 8.19
C GLU A 340 -9.17 -5.02 6.83
N LEU A 341 -9.33 -4.23 5.77
CA LEU A 341 -9.35 -4.72 4.39
C LEU A 341 -7.96 -5.30 4.01
N PHE A 342 -6.87 -4.55 4.20
CA PHE A 342 -5.52 -5.09 3.95
C PHE A 342 -5.20 -6.34 4.79
N GLU A 343 -5.69 -6.44 6.03
CA GLU A 343 -5.50 -7.64 6.87
C GLU A 343 -6.22 -8.87 6.34
N LYS A 344 -7.37 -8.71 5.67
CA LYS A 344 -8.14 -9.83 5.11
C LYS A 344 -7.52 -10.37 3.84
N ASP A 345 -7.26 -9.49 2.88
CA ASP A 345 -6.95 -9.93 1.51
C ASP A 345 -5.61 -9.35 0.99
N GLY A 346 -5.01 -8.40 1.71
CA GLY A 346 -3.78 -7.76 1.29
C GLY A 346 -2.53 -8.62 1.48
N LEU A 347 -2.53 -9.58 2.41
CA LEU A 347 -1.35 -10.40 2.69
C LEU A 347 -0.99 -11.38 1.56
N GLU A 348 -1.96 -11.72 0.70
CA GLU A 348 -1.74 -12.55 -0.49
C GLU A 348 -1.38 -11.69 -1.70
N LYS A 349 -1.99 -10.50 -1.81
CA LYS A 349 -1.90 -9.61 -2.99
C LYS A 349 -0.70 -8.69 -3.00
N TYR A 350 -0.11 -8.42 -1.84
CA TYR A 350 1.02 -7.50 -1.72
C TYR A 350 2.23 -8.20 -1.09
N ASP A 351 3.40 -7.62 -1.31
CA ASP A 351 4.62 -8.08 -0.65
C ASP A 351 4.47 -7.91 0.86
N ILE A 352 4.56 -9.02 1.60
CA ILE A 352 4.26 -9.09 3.03
C ILE A 352 5.11 -8.11 3.84
N LEU A 353 6.39 -7.96 3.48
CA LEU A 353 7.29 -7.03 4.18
C LEU A 353 6.81 -5.59 4.01
N TYR A 354 6.38 -5.23 2.81
CA TYR A 354 5.94 -3.89 2.46
C TYR A 354 4.60 -3.59 3.14
N VAL A 355 3.58 -4.42 2.91
CA VAL A 355 2.24 -4.16 3.45
C VAL A 355 2.23 -4.15 4.98
N MET A 356 2.92 -5.08 5.64
CA MET A 356 2.95 -5.08 7.11
C MET A 356 3.71 -3.87 7.67
N THR A 357 4.84 -3.50 7.06
CA THR A 357 5.59 -2.30 7.47
C THR A 357 4.74 -1.05 7.30
N PHE A 358 4.00 -0.93 6.19
CA PHE A 358 3.10 0.17 5.95
C PHE A 358 1.99 0.24 7.01
N LEU A 359 1.23 -0.85 7.20
CA LEU A 359 0.10 -0.86 8.12
C LEU A 359 0.53 -0.62 9.57
N GLU A 360 1.64 -1.22 10.02
CA GLU A 360 2.15 -1.02 11.38
C GLU A 360 2.54 0.44 11.63
N ASN A 361 3.13 1.13 10.66
CA ASN A 361 3.53 2.52 10.86
C ASN A 361 2.33 3.48 10.74
N VAL A 362 1.44 3.26 9.77
CA VAL A 362 0.21 4.05 9.60
C VAL A 362 -0.67 3.97 10.83
N ILE A 363 -0.88 2.77 11.38
CA ILE A 363 -1.78 2.64 12.53
C ILE A 363 -1.24 3.32 13.80
N ASN A 364 0.09 3.35 13.95
CA ASN A 364 0.73 4.03 15.06
C ASN A 364 0.57 5.55 14.99
N THR A 365 0.24 6.13 13.83
CA THR A 365 -0.08 7.56 13.73
C THR A 365 -1.40 7.93 14.38
N TYR A 366 -2.25 6.95 14.70
CA TYR A 366 -3.56 7.19 15.32
C TYR A 366 -3.58 6.95 16.84
N ILE A 367 -2.44 6.61 17.46
CA ILE A 367 -2.36 6.51 18.92
C ILE A 367 -2.70 7.87 19.53
N ASP A 368 -3.45 7.85 20.63
CA ASP A 368 -3.99 9.01 21.34
C ASP A 368 -5.05 9.83 20.58
N ASN A 369 -5.44 9.43 19.36
CA ASN A 369 -6.57 10.05 18.67
C ASN A 369 -7.90 9.63 19.32
N ARG A 370 -8.85 10.57 19.32
CA ARG A 370 -10.24 10.30 19.68
C ARG A 370 -10.95 9.59 18.53
N VAL A 371 -11.77 8.60 18.85
CA VAL A 371 -12.53 7.82 17.87
C VAL A 371 -13.95 7.58 18.32
N MET A 372 -14.84 7.43 17.34
CA MET A 372 -16.22 7.01 17.54
C MET A 372 -16.40 5.57 17.06
N LEU A 373 -17.05 4.76 17.90
CA LEU A 373 -17.37 3.37 17.63
C LEU A 373 -18.76 3.23 16.99
N SER A 374 -19.01 2.09 16.35
CA SER A 374 -20.29 1.76 15.70
C SER A 374 -21.51 1.80 16.63
N ASN A 375 -21.31 1.69 17.95
CA ASN A 375 -22.37 1.81 18.95
C ASN A 375 -22.55 3.25 19.49
N GLY A 376 -21.95 4.24 18.83
CA GLY A 376 -22.02 5.66 19.22
C GLY A 376 -21.10 6.05 20.39
N LYS A 377 -20.40 5.11 21.04
CA LYS A 377 -19.45 5.44 22.11
C LYS A 377 -18.20 6.11 21.55
N ILE A 378 -17.65 7.03 22.34
CA ILE A 378 -16.40 7.72 22.04
C ILE A 378 -15.31 7.24 22.99
N GLY A 379 -14.10 7.09 22.46
CA GLY A 379 -12.92 6.79 23.26
C GLY A 379 -11.63 7.27 22.63
N ILE A 380 -10.51 6.97 23.28
CA ILE A 380 -9.15 7.34 22.84
C ILE A 380 -8.37 6.05 22.57
N ILE A 381 -7.66 6.00 21.44
CA ILE A 381 -6.79 4.87 21.11
C ILE A 381 -5.59 4.89 22.06
N ARG A 382 -5.39 3.82 22.84
CA ARG A 382 -4.26 3.73 23.79
C ARG A 382 -3.19 2.74 23.41
N TRP A 383 -3.57 1.70 22.67
CA TRP A 383 -2.64 0.64 22.32
C TRP A 383 -3.09 -0.09 21.06
N ILE A 384 -2.13 -0.46 20.22
CA ILE A 384 -2.34 -1.22 19.00
C ILE A 384 -1.83 -2.65 19.19
N ASP A 385 -2.67 -3.64 18.89
CA ASP A 385 -2.26 -5.04 18.84
C ASP A 385 -1.59 -5.33 17.50
N LYS A 386 -0.32 -5.77 17.54
CA LYS A 386 0.42 -6.16 16.32
C LYS A 386 -0.18 -7.35 15.58
N GLN A 387 -1.02 -8.15 16.22
CA GLN A 387 -1.70 -9.27 15.59
C GLN A 387 -3.02 -8.87 14.92
N LYS A 388 -3.60 -7.72 15.31
CA LYS A 388 -4.86 -7.18 14.79
C LYS A 388 -4.83 -5.65 14.83
N LEU A 389 -4.18 -5.06 13.84
CA LEU A 389 -3.95 -3.62 13.71
C LEU A 389 -5.27 -2.85 13.63
N SER A 390 -6.29 -3.41 12.96
CA SER A 390 -7.62 -2.79 12.85
C SER A 390 -8.43 -2.80 14.16
N ARG A 391 -7.98 -3.50 15.21
CA ARG A 391 -8.73 -3.74 16.46
C ARG A 391 -7.94 -3.30 17.71
N PRO A 392 -7.68 -1.99 17.86
CA PRO A 392 -6.90 -1.47 18.99
C PRO A 392 -7.65 -1.52 20.33
N MET A 393 -6.92 -1.23 21.41
CA MET A 393 -7.49 -0.98 22.72
C MET A 393 -7.88 0.49 22.85
N ILE A 394 -9.14 0.71 23.23
CA ILE A 394 -9.76 2.02 23.36
C ILE A 394 -10.02 2.32 24.83
N GLN A 395 -9.56 3.47 25.32
CA GLN A 395 -9.99 4.00 26.61
C GLN A 395 -11.28 4.81 26.44
N LEU A 396 -12.35 4.39 27.11
CA LEU A 396 -13.64 5.06 27.08
C LEU A 396 -13.67 6.24 28.07
N ALA A 397 -14.72 7.08 27.98
CA ALA A 397 -14.90 8.26 28.83
C ALA A 397 -14.98 7.93 30.34
N ASP A 398 -15.45 6.73 30.71
CA ASP A 398 -15.49 6.22 32.08
C ASP A 398 -14.13 5.67 32.57
N GLN A 399 -13.06 5.91 31.81
CA GLN A 399 -11.70 5.42 32.02
C GLN A 399 -11.53 3.89 31.89
N SER A 400 -12.58 3.15 31.54
CA SER A 400 -12.47 1.73 31.24
C SER A 400 -11.73 1.49 29.93
N PHE A 401 -11.08 0.33 29.81
CA PHE A 401 -10.40 -0.10 28.60
C PHE A 401 -11.25 -1.14 27.87
N LEU A 402 -11.54 -0.87 26.61
CA LEU A 402 -12.24 -1.74 25.69
C LEU A 402 -11.25 -2.30 24.68
N GLU A 403 -11.06 -3.62 24.69
CA GLU A 403 -10.22 -4.32 23.73
C GLU A 403 -11.05 -4.74 22.51
N LEU A 404 -10.97 -4.00 21.40
CA LEU A 404 -11.84 -4.25 20.24
C LEU A 404 -11.65 -5.63 19.62
N SER A 405 -10.49 -6.28 19.83
CA SER A 405 -10.21 -7.64 19.36
C SER A 405 -11.19 -8.68 19.95
N LYS A 406 -11.78 -8.41 21.12
CA LYS A 406 -12.75 -9.26 21.84
C LYS A 406 -14.20 -8.93 21.50
N HIS A 407 -14.44 -7.87 20.72
CA HIS A 407 -15.76 -7.33 20.38
C HIS A 407 -15.89 -7.21 18.85
N PRO A 408 -16.09 -8.33 18.13
CA PRO A 408 -16.13 -8.32 16.66
C PRO A 408 -17.24 -7.43 16.07
N GLU A 409 -18.32 -7.22 16.82
CA GLU A 409 -19.46 -6.37 16.50
C GLU A 409 -19.15 -4.87 16.54
N LEU A 410 -18.09 -4.47 17.26
CA LEU A 410 -17.68 -3.08 17.37
C LEU A 410 -16.59 -2.75 16.36
N ARG A 411 -16.76 -1.60 15.71
CA ARG A 411 -15.80 -1.05 14.74
C ARG A 411 -15.58 0.43 15.02
N ILE A 412 -14.39 0.93 14.68
CA ILE A 412 -14.13 2.37 14.62
C ILE A 412 -14.74 2.88 13.32
N ILE A 413 -15.72 3.78 13.43
CA ILE A 413 -16.42 4.35 12.27
C ILE A 413 -15.91 5.75 11.90
N LYS A 414 -15.29 6.46 12.85
CA LYS A 414 -14.77 7.81 12.64
C LYS A 414 -13.62 8.13 13.58
N ILE A 415 -12.60 8.80 13.05
CA ILE A 415 -11.57 9.50 13.84
C ILE A 415 -12.09 10.92 14.06
N LEU A 416 -12.05 11.39 15.31
CA LEU A 416 -12.57 12.68 15.73
C LEU A 416 -11.47 13.73 15.68
#